data_AF-A0A963I5L5-F1
#
_entry.id   AF-A0A963I5L5-F1
#
_cell.length_a   1.000
_cell.length_b   1.000
_cell.length_c   1.000
_cell.angle_alpha   90.00
_cell.angle_beta   90.00
_cell.angle_gamma   90.00
#
_symmetry.space_group_name_H-M   'P 1'
#
loop_
_entity.id
_entity.type
_entity.pdbx_description
1 polymer ?
#
loop_
_entity_poly.entity_id
_entity_poly.type
_entity_poly.pdbx_seq_one_letter_code
_entity_poly.pdbx_strand_id
1 'polypeptide(L)'
;LALNAAIEAARAGEQGRGFSVVADSFQKHAERTTNSTSEISQMVGRIQGGAQDAVRSMRDASTLVQNGAERVRSAGQIMRDIDHSARTAVQASEDIAGALRDQAASSRSIGTQVDRVRELTAHMEQAAGTTAGSARDMTSIADTMLKGVERFKL
;
A
#
# COMPACT_ATOMS: atom_id res chain seq x y z
N LEU A 1 43.91 51.60 -40.47
CA LEU A 1 44.17 53.01 -40.07
C LEU A 1 45.56 53.19 -39.46
N ALA A 2 45.92 52.49 -38.36
CA ALA A 2 47.26 52.60 -37.74
C ALA A 2 48.43 52.21 -38.69
N LEU A 3 48.26 51.17 -39.51
CA LEU A 3 49.25 50.76 -40.52
C LEU A 3 49.54 51.85 -41.56
N ASN A 4 48.51 52.53 -42.06
CA ASN A 4 48.67 53.65 -43.01
C ASN A 4 49.37 54.85 -42.33
N ALA A 5 49.09 55.11 -41.05
CA ALA A 5 49.77 56.15 -40.29
C ALA A 5 51.26 55.83 -40.05
N ALA A 6 51.61 54.56 -39.84
CA ALA A 6 53.01 54.12 -39.71
C ALA A 6 53.79 54.23 -41.04
N ILE A 7 53.14 53.89 -42.17
CA ILE A 7 53.72 54.01 -43.51
C ILE A 7 53.98 55.50 -43.84
N GLU A 8 53.03 56.39 -43.60
CA GLU A 8 53.19 57.82 -43.90
C GLU A 8 54.20 58.49 -42.94
N ALA A 9 54.31 58.04 -41.69
CA ALA A 9 55.32 58.48 -40.75
C ALA A 9 56.75 58.08 -41.17
N ALA A 10 56.93 56.86 -41.72
CA ALA A 10 58.21 56.41 -42.27
C ALA A 10 58.62 57.21 -43.52
N ARG A 11 57.64 57.63 -44.32
CA ARG A 11 57.83 58.43 -45.54
C ARG A 11 58.26 59.88 -45.26
N ALA A 12 57.93 60.41 -44.07
CA ALA A 12 58.23 61.79 -43.65
C ALA A 12 59.60 61.98 -42.95
N GLY A 13 60.37 60.91 -42.72
CA GLY A 13 61.70 61.00 -42.08
C GLY A 13 61.67 61.55 -40.65
N GLU A 14 62.62 62.42 -40.28
CA GLU A 14 62.73 63.01 -38.92
C GLU A 14 61.46 63.73 -38.46
N GLN A 15 60.71 64.36 -39.38
CA GLN A 15 59.45 65.07 -39.07
C GLN A 15 58.30 64.12 -38.72
N GLY A 16 58.40 62.83 -39.09
CA GLY A 16 57.37 61.80 -38.87
C GLY A 16 57.49 61.06 -37.53
N ARG A 17 58.53 61.30 -36.74
CA ARG A 17 58.81 60.55 -35.49
C ARG A 17 57.66 60.59 -34.48
N GLY A 18 57.04 61.75 -34.28
CA GLY A 18 55.88 61.90 -33.40
C GLY A 18 54.66 61.09 -33.88
N PHE A 19 54.40 61.09 -35.19
CA PHE A 19 53.33 60.29 -35.80
C PHE A 19 53.61 58.79 -35.74
N SER A 20 54.87 58.37 -35.86
CA SER A 20 55.27 56.97 -35.72
C SER A 20 54.98 56.41 -34.32
N VAL A 21 55.29 57.18 -33.26
CA VAL A 21 55.00 56.79 -31.87
C VAL A 21 53.48 56.72 -31.61
N VAL A 22 52.71 57.66 -32.16
CA VAL A 22 51.25 57.65 -32.05
C VAL A 22 50.65 56.47 -32.83
N ALA A 23 51.18 56.11 -33.99
CA ALA A 23 50.74 54.95 -34.75
C ALA A 23 51.02 53.63 -34.01
N ASP A 24 52.21 53.47 -33.41
CA ASP A 24 52.60 52.26 -32.65
C ASP A 24 51.73 52.08 -31.40
N SER A 25 51.44 53.20 -30.70
CA SER A 25 50.56 53.19 -29.53
C SER A 25 49.09 52.92 -29.90
N PHE A 26 48.59 53.42 -31.03
CA PHE A 26 47.28 53.05 -31.57
C PHE A 26 47.19 51.57 -31.93
N GLN A 27 48.24 51.01 -32.54
CA GLN A 27 48.29 49.60 -32.90
C GLN A 27 48.27 48.70 -31.65
N LYS A 28 49.08 49.03 -30.64
CA LYS A 28 49.03 48.35 -29.33
C LYS A 28 47.66 48.46 -28.66
N HIS A 29 46.99 49.62 -28.73
CA HIS A 29 45.65 49.79 -28.17
C HIS A 29 44.61 48.93 -28.91
N ALA A 30 44.69 48.87 -30.25
CA ALA A 30 43.82 48.04 -31.07
C ALA A 30 44.02 46.54 -30.80
N GLU A 31 45.26 46.07 -30.67
CA GLU A 31 45.59 44.70 -30.27
C GLU A 31 45.02 44.38 -28.88
N ARG A 32 45.24 45.26 -27.89
CA ARG A 32 44.72 45.06 -26.53
C ARG A 32 43.19 45.00 -26.49
N THR A 33 42.54 45.87 -27.27
CA THR A 33 41.06 45.90 -27.40
C THR A 33 40.55 44.62 -28.07
N THR A 34 41.23 44.14 -29.11
CA THR A 34 40.88 42.91 -29.82
C THR A 34 41.02 41.69 -28.91
N ASN A 35 42.12 41.59 -28.16
CA ASN A 35 42.33 40.52 -27.19
C ASN A 35 41.26 40.54 -26.09
N SER A 36 40.97 41.71 -25.51
CA SER A 36 39.91 41.86 -24.50
C SER A 36 38.54 41.46 -25.05
N THR A 37 38.23 41.82 -26.30
CA THR A 37 36.96 41.46 -26.96
C THR A 37 36.86 39.94 -27.20
N SER A 38 37.98 39.30 -27.54
CA SER A 38 38.07 37.83 -27.68
C SER A 38 37.84 37.13 -26.34
N GLU A 39 38.45 37.61 -25.27
CA GLU A 39 38.25 37.08 -23.91
C GLU A 39 36.81 37.25 -23.43
N ILE A 40 36.19 38.41 -23.68
CA ILE A 40 34.77 38.66 -23.40
C ILE A 40 33.90 37.68 -24.19
N SER A 41 34.18 37.46 -25.47
CA SER A 41 33.42 36.52 -26.30
C SER A 41 33.50 35.09 -25.77
N GLN A 42 34.67 34.65 -25.31
CA GLN A 42 34.84 33.36 -24.65
C GLN A 42 34.10 33.27 -23.30
N MET A 43 34.12 34.34 -22.50
CA MET A 43 33.35 34.39 -21.25
C MET A 43 31.84 34.31 -21.52
N VAL A 44 31.33 35.06 -22.49
CA VAL A 44 29.92 35.01 -22.89
C VAL A 44 29.54 33.62 -23.38
N GLY A 45 30.37 32.97 -24.20
CA GLY A 45 30.14 31.60 -24.66
C GLY A 45 30.05 30.60 -23.50
N ARG A 46 30.94 30.71 -22.50
CA ARG A 46 30.89 29.87 -21.30
C ARG A 46 29.64 30.12 -20.46
N ILE A 47 29.23 31.38 -20.28
CA ILE A 47 28.01 31.74 -19.54
C ILE A 47 26.77 31.19 -20.26
N GLN A 48 26.71 31.33 -21.59
CA GLN A 48 25.60 30.78 -22.39
C GLN A 48 25.53 29.26 -22.30
N GLY A 49 26.68 28.57 -22.37
CA GLY A 49 26.75 27.12 -22.17
C GLY A 49 26.23 26.70 -20.79
N GLY A 50 26.75 27.34 -19.73
CA GLY A 50 26.30 27.08 -18.35
C GLY A 50 24.81 27.35 -18.13
N ALA A 51 24.26 28.39 -18.76
CA ALA A 51 22.83 28.68 -18.71
C ALA A 51 21.99 27.59 -19.42
N GLN A 52 22.45 27.07 -20.56
CA GLN A 52 21.78 25.97 -21.26
C GLN A 52 21.80 24.67 -20.44
N ASP A 53 22.92 24.37 -19.78
CA ASP A 53 23.04 23.21 -18.91
C ASP A 53 22.13 23.34 -17.69
N ALA A 54 22.08 24.52 -17.06
CA ALA A 54 21.16 24.78 -15.95
C ALA A 54 19.69 24.59 -16.35
N VAL A 55 19.29 25.06 -17.54
CA VAL A 55 17.93 24.84 -18.07
C VAL A 55 17.66 23.36 -18.29
N ARG A 56 18.63 22.58 -18.78
CA ARG A 56 18.49 21.13 -18.97
C ARG A 56 18.30 20.44 -17.62
N SER A 57 19.16 20.72 -16.64
CA SER A 57 19.05 20.14 -15.29
C SER A 57 17.73 20.50 -14.62
N MET A 58 17.20 21.73 -14.81
CA MET A 58 15.89 22.11 -14.28
C MET A 58 14.75 21.33 -14.94
N ARG A 59 14.82 21.02 -16.25
CA ARG A 59 13.81 20.17 -16.91
C ARG A 59 13.84 18.73 -16.40
N ASP A 60 15.03 18.19 -16.18
CA ASP A 60 15.20 16.85 -15.64
C ASP A 60 14.66 16.78 -14.20
N ALA A 61 14.98 17.77 -13.38
CA ALA A 61 14.45 17.90 -12.02
C ALA A 61 12.92 18.03 -12.01
N SER A 62 12.34 18.82 -12.91
CA SER A 62 10.89 18.95 -13.06
C SER A 62 10.24 17.60 -13.39
N THR A 63 10.84 16.83 -14.30
CA THR A 63 10.35 15.49 -14.67
C THR A 63 10.44 14.53 -13.49
N LEU A 64 11.54 14.57 -12.72
CA LEU A 64 11.71 13.74 -11.53
C LEU A 64 10.65 14.05 -10.47
N VAL A 65 10.36 15.33 -10.23
CA VAL A 65 9.34 15.77 -9.29
C VAL A 65 7.94 15.32 -9.73
N GLN A 66 7.62 15.42 -11.02
CA GLN A 66 6.34 14.94 -11.56
C GLN A 66 6.16 13.43 -11.35
N ASN A 67 7.17 12.63 -11.68
CA ASN A 67 7.17 11.19 -11.43
C ASN A 67 7.06 10.86 -9.93
N GLY A 68 7.75 11.63 -9.08
CA GLY A 68 7.65 11.51 -7.63
C GLY A 68 6.23 11.76 -7.12
N ALA A 69 5.58 12.81 -7.61
CA ALA A 69 4.19 13.13 -7.27
C ALA A 69 3.21 12.03 -7.71
N GLU A 70 3.41 11.43 -8.87
CA GLU A 70 2.62 10.28 -9.34
C GLU A 70 2.77 9.07 -8.43
N ARG A 71 4.00 8.74 -8.03
CA ARG A 71 4.28 7.63 -7.12
C ARG A 71 3.64 7.85 -5.75
N VAL A 72 3.71 9.07 -5.22
CA VAL A 72 3.04 9.42 -3.95
C VAL A 72 1.53 9.27 -4.06
N ARG A 73 0.93 9.69 -5.19
CA ARG A 73 -0.51 9.52 -5.43
C ARG A 73 -0.92 8.04 -5.47
N SER A 74 -0.13 7.22 -6.15
CA SER A 74 -0.34 5.76 -6.22
C SER A 74 -0.20 5.11 -4.84
N ALA A 75 0.84 5.45 -4.08
CA ALA A 75 0.99 4.99 -2.70
C ALA A 75 -0.19 5.38 -1.81
N GLY A 76 -0.70 6.61 -1.97
CA GLY A 76 -1.90 7.07 -1.27
C GLY A 76 -3.15 6.27 -1.63
N GLN A 77 -3.27 5.77 -2.86
CA GLN A 77 -4.37 4.89 -3.25
C GLN A 77 -4.24 3.51 -2.62
N ILE A 78 -3.05 2.91 -2.66
CA ILE A 78 -2.78 1.62 -2.02
C ILE A 78 -3.08 1.69 -0.51
N MET A 79 -2.72 2.79 0.17
CA MET A 79 -3.04 2.96 1.59
C MET A 79 -4.54 3.02 1.86
N ARG A 80 -5.34 3.61 0.96
CA ARG A 80 -6.81 3.60 1.08
C ARG A 80 -7.39 2.21 0.90
N ASP A 81 -6.85 1.43 -0.04
CA ASP A 81 -7.30 0.05 -0.27
C ASP A 81 -6.96 -0.86 0.93
N ILE A 82 -5.81 -0.62 1.57
CA ILE A 82 -5.43 -1.30 2.82
C ILE A 82 -6.38 -0.92 3.97
N ASP A 83 -6.70 0.37 4.16
CA ASP A 83 -7.66 0.80 5.18
C ASP A 83 -9.04 0.15 4.98
N HIS A 84 -9.52 0.14 3.73
CA HIS A 84 -10.77 -0.52 3.39
C HIS A 84 -10.74 -2.03 3.70
N SER A 85 -9.67 -2.73 3.31
CA SER A 85 -9.51 -4.16 3.58
C SER A 85 -9.45 -4.47 5.08
N ALA A 86 -8.76 -3.62 5.86
CA ALA A 86 -8.70 -3.75 7.31
C ALA A 86 -10.07 -3.58 7.96
N ARG A 87 -10.87 -2.61 7.52
CA ARG A 87 -12.26 -2.42 8.01
C ARG A 87 -13.13 -3.64 7.72
N THR A 88 -13.03 -4.20 6.51
CA THR A 88 -13.76 -5.41 6.13
C THR A 88 -13.35 -6.61 6.99
N ALA A 89 -12.06 -6.76 7.31
CA ALA A 89 -11.57 -7.82 8.20
C ALA A 89 -12.10 -7.67 9.63
N VAL A 90 -12.19 -6.44 10.15
CA VAL A 90 -12.81 -6.15 11.44
C VAL A 90 -14.28 -6.54 11.43
N GLN A 91 -15.04 -6.12 10.41
CA GLN A 91 -16.46 -6.47 10.29
C GLN A 91 -16.67 -7.99 10.26
N ALA A 92 -15.90 -8.71 9.45
CA ALA A 92 -15.98 -10.16 9.38
C ALA A 92 -15.66 -10.83 10.73
N SER A 93 -14.74 -10.26 11.51
CA SER A 93 -14.41 -10.76 12.86
C SER A 93 -15.56 -10.54 13.85
N GLU A 94 -16.26 -9.41 13.75
CA GLU A 94 -17.46 -9.13 14.54
C GLU A 94 -18.61 -10.08 14.20
N ASP A 95 -18.83 -10.36 12.91
CA ASP A 95 -19.84 -11.29 12.43
C ASP A 95 -19.55 -12.72 12.93
N ILE A 96 -18.29 -13.17 12.86
CA ILE A 96 -17.84 -14.46 13.41
C ILE A 96 -18.08 -14.52 14.93
N ALA A 97 -17.76 -13.46 15.66
CA ALA A 97 -18.01 -13.39 17.10
C ALA A 97 -19.52 -13.42 17.43
N GLY A 98 -20.36 -12.85 16.57
CA GLY A 98 -21.81 -13.02 16.62
C GLY A 98 -22.23 -14.48 16.46
N ALA A 99 -21.82 -15.11 15.36
CA ALA A 99 -22.14 -16.50 15.05
C ALA A 99 -21.69 -17.48 16.15
N LEU A 100 -20.50 -17.26 16.74
CA LEU A 100 -19.99 -18.07 17.85
C LEU A 100 -20.83 -17.95 19.12
N ARG A 101 -21.40 -16.76 19.39
CA ARG A 101 -22.33 -16.58 20.53
C ARG A 101 -23.63 -17.35 20.31
N ASP A 102 -24.18 -17.31 19.11
CA ASP A 102 -25.39 -18.05 18.74
C ASP A 102 -25.14 -19.56 18.78
N GLN A 103 -23.98 -20.01 18.28
CA GLN A 103 -23.57 -21.41 18.36
C GLN A 103 -23.44 -21.88 19.82
N ALA A 104 -22.83 -21.08 20.70
CA ALA A 104 -22.72 -21.41 22.11
C ALA A 104 -24.09 -21.49 22.82
N ALA A 105 -25.04 -20.64 22.44
CA ALA A 105 -26.42 -20.73 22.92
C ALA A 105 -27.10 -22.02 22.44
N SER A 106 -26.95 -22.35 21.16
CA SER A 106 -27.49 -23.59 20.57
C SER A 106 -26.91 -24.84 21.24
N SER A 107 -25.59 -24.90 21.45
CA SER A 107 -24.93 -26.02 22.14
C SER A 107 -25.44 -26.20 23.57
N ARG A 108 -25.71 -25.12 24.31
CA ARG A 108 -26.34 -25.21 25.64
C ARG A 108 -27.74 -25.80 25.56
N SER A 109 -28.55 -25.36 24.59
CA SER A 109 -29.90 -25.91 24.38
C SER A 109 -29.86 -27.39 24.04
N ILE A 110 -28.90 -27.83 23.22
CA ILE A 110 -28.69 -29.24 22.89
C ILE A 110 -28.34 -30.02 24.16
N GLY A 111 -27.44 -29.51 25.01
CA GLY A 111 -27.11 -30.13 26.30
C GLY A 111 -28.34 -30.37 27.16
N THR A 112 -29.18 -29.34 27.34
CA THR A 112 -30.44 -29.46 28.08
C THR A 112 -31.40 -30.49 27.45
N GLN A 113 -31.47 -30.54 26.12
CA GLN A 113 -32.31 -31.53 25.43
C GLN A 113 -31.80 -32.96 25.63
N VAL A 114 -30.49 -33.17 25.64
CA VAL A 114 -29.88 -34.47 25.93
C VAL A 114 -30.20 -34.93 27.35
N ASP A 115 -30.15 -34.02 28.33
CA ASP A 115 -30.49 -34.36 29.73
C ASP A 115 -31.97 -34.73 29.86
N ARG A 116 -32.88 -34.04 29.17
CA ARG A 116 -34.31 -34.42 29.11
C ARG A 116 -34.52 -35.79 28.49
N VAL A 117 -33.78 -36.13 27.43
CA VAL A 117 -33.86 -37.46 26.80
C VAL A 117 -33.39 -38.53 27.78
N ARG A 118 -32.32 -38.28 28.55
CA ARG A 118 -31.86 -39.22 29.59
C ARG A 118 -32.92 -39.46 30.66
N GLU A 119 -33.55 -38.39 31.15
CA GLU A 119 -34.64 -38.46 32.14
C GLU A 119 -35.84 -39.27 31.60
N LEU A 120 -36.26 -38.99 30.36
CA LEU A 120 -37.35 -39.72 29.73
C LEU A 120 -37.04 -41.21 29.55
N THR A 121 -35.81 -41.55 29.14
CA THR A 121 -35.36 -42.94 29.01
C THR A 121 -35.42 -43.66 30.36
N ALA A 122 -34.97 -43.02 31.45
CA ALA A 122 -35.05 -43.60 32.79
C ALA A 122 -36.51 -43.85 33.23
N HIS A 123 -37.42 -42.92 32.95
CA HIS A 123 -38.85 -43.11 33.19
C HIS A 123 -39.44 -44.27 32.37
N MET A 124 -39.04 -44.40 31.11
CA MET A 124 -39.49 -45.51 30.26
C MET A 124 -39.01 -46.86 30.78
N GLU A 125 -37.75 -46.97 31.25
CA GLU A 125 -37.23 -48.18 31.86
C GLU A 125 -38.03 -48.58 33.12
N GLN A 126 -38.35 -47.62 33.98
CA GLN A 126 -39.18 -47.86 35.16
C GLN A 126 -40.60 -48.31 34.79
N ALA A 127 -41.23 -47.65 33.81
CA ALA A 127 -42.56 -48.00 33.33
C ALA A 127 -42.59 -49.41 32.69
N ALA A 128 -41.58 -49.74 31.90
CA ALA A 128 -41.40 -51.07 31.32
C ALA A 128 -41.24 -52.14 32.41
N GLY A 129 -40.45 -51.86 33.45
CA GLY A 129 -40.30 -52.76 34.60
C GLY A 129 -41.62 -53.02 35.33
N THR A 130 -42.41 -51.97 35.57
CA THR A 130 -43.74 -52.07 36.20
C THR A 130 -44.72 -52.88 35.34
N THR A 131 -44.70 -52.64 34.03
CA THR A 131 -45.53 -53.36 33.05
C THR A 131 -45.17 -54.85 33.02
N ALA A 132 -43.88 -55.18 33.00
CA ALA A 132 -43.39 -56.55 33.06
C ALA A 132 -43.79 -57.25 34.36
N GLY A 133 -43.74 -56.54 35.50
CA GLY A 133 -44.23 -57.05 36.79
C GLY A 133 -45.73 -57.39 36.73
N SER A 134 -46.55 -56.45 36.28
CA SER A 134 -48.00 -56.64 36.14
C SER A 134 -48.35 -57.81 35.22
N ALA A 135 -47.61 -58.01 34.14
CA ALA A 135 -47.78 -59.15 33.24
C ALA A 135 -47.47 -60.51 33.90
N ARG A 136 -46.47 -60.56 34.80
CA ARG A 136 -46.20 -61.77 35.61
C ARG A 136 -47.32 -62.05 36.59
N ASP A 137 -47.83 -61.02 37.26
CA ASP A 137 -48.95 -61.15 38.21
C ASP A 137 -50.21 -61.66 37.51
N MET A 138 -50.56 -61.11 36.34
CA MET A 138 -51.66 -61.61 35.51
C MET A 138 -51.49 -63.08 35.13
N THR A 139 -50.27 -63.49 34.75
CA THR A 139 -49.97 -64.89 34.43
C THR A 139 -50.18 -65.80 35.66
N SER A 140 -49.74 -65.36 36.85
CA SER A 140 -49.90 -66.11 38.09
C SER A 140 -51.36 -66.26 38.50
N ILE A 141 -52.15 -65.19 38.36
CA ILE A 141 -53.60 -65.22 38.62
C ILE A 141 -54.30 -66.18 37.65
N ALA A 142 -53.94 -66.13 36.36
CA ALA A 142 -54.51 -67.02 35.34
C ALA A 142 -54.23 -68.50 35.64
N ASP A 143 -53.00 -68.85 36.05
CA ASP A 143 -52.62 -70.21 36.48
C ASP A 143 -53.41 -70.66 37.72
N THR A 144 -53.58 -69.77 38.70
CA THR A 144 -54.36 -70.04 39.91
C THR A 144 -55.83 -70.30 39.59
N MET A 145 -56.42 -69.50 38.69
CA MET A 145 -57.80 -69.68 38.23
C MET A 145 -57.97 -71.01 37.49
N LEU A 146 -57.00 -71.38 36.63
CA LEU A 146 -57.03 -72.65 35.90
C LEU A 146 -57.04 -73.84 36.87
N LYS A 147 -56.13 -73.86 37.86
CA LYS A 147 -56.10 -74.88 38.92
C LYS A 147 -57.40 -74.93 39.73
N GLY A 148 -57.99 -73.77 39.99
CA GLY A 148 -59.29 -73.66 40.66
C GLY A 148 -60.40 -74.37 39.87
N VAL A 149 -60.50 -74.12 38.56
CA VAL A 149 -61.49 -74.76 37.68
C VAL A 149 -61.24 -76.27 37.56
N GLU A 150 -60.00 -76.72 37.47
CA GLU A 150 -59.66 -78.15 37.44
C GLU A 150 -60.13 -78.90 38.69
N ARG A 151 -60.06 -78.26 39.87
CA ARG A 151 -60.54 -78.86 41.12
C ARG A 151 -62.05 -79.07 41.16
N PHE A 152 -62.83 -78.28 40.45
CA PHE A 152 -64.30 -78.44 40.34
C PHE A 152 -64.73 -79.43 39.25
N LYS A 153 -63.80 -79.97 38.45
CA LYS A 153 -64.07 -81.00 37.44
C LYS A 153 -64.02 -82.44 37.98
N LEU A 154 -63.67 -82.64 39.26
CA LEU A 154 -63.74 -83.91 40.00
C LEU A 154 -65.06 -84.00 40.79
#